data_AF-A0AAQ4F5J5-F1
#
_entry.id   AF-A0AAQ4F5J5-F1
#
_cell.length_a   1.000
_cell.length_b   1.000
_cell.length_c   1.000
_cell.angle_alpha   90.00
_cell.angle_beta   90.00
_cell.angle_gamma   90.00
#
_symmetry.space_group_name_H-M   'P 1'
#
loop_
_entity.id
_entity.type
_entity.pdbx_description
1 polymer ?
#
loop_
_entity_poly.entity_id
_entity_poly.type
_entity_poly.pdbx_seq_one_letter_code
_entity_poly.pdbx_strand_id
1 'polypeptide(L)'
;MTLRERSRRRRWQRPRAFLWWWVFWGQATEPRSEPGALAPERSSGRGAKKRAVGGATPRRAFSSSLTPLATTGAFLVPFFISIVLCGIPLFVMEVSIGQYLNTGGVGIWNLVPMFKGVGFASMTMIGLSNIYYIVLIAYTLYYLVASFRSPLPWEQCGNDWNTERCLGIRDNLSSLVDRNLTAAQAVSSVKEYWENNVLGITNGLEEVGSLRPELALYLLLAWFLVYIVIWRGLHQSGKIIWCTALFPYLILFILFIRGVTLEGASEGLLYYLRPDWSKLKDPRVWITAGTQVLFSYGIGIGANVALGSYNKYNHNFYRDSMIVCSICSGTSLFAGLVIFSVLGHMAHLQGKDVSEVARSGPGLAFLAYPEMVVQLPFAPVWAVLFFLMLIVLGIDSQFCTVEALVTGLVDEFASTLRPYRRLFTLSVVVIQFLLGLPLVTQGGMYIFQLMDFFSASGVSLLTVVFFEIVGFAWIYGAKRIYANIKDMIGFTPNKYFFFCWLFAAPCVIVGMLVFYIAVPEPVMYSDHYVYPWWGEMIGWGMALASIIWIPTYAIYYLWNSSGTLLERIKKGVTPQVVPRKVQEGSPTSDESLALEPPTNIVRVLLQEKS
;
A
#
# COMPACT_ATOMS: atom_id res chain seq x y z
N MET A 1 -32.28 19.32 10.08
CA MET A 1 -31.21 20.24 9.64
C MET A 1 -31.63 20.86 8.32
N THR A 2 -31.86 22.17 8.26
CA THR A 2 -32.50 22.84 7.13
C THR A 2 -31.55 22.93 5.91
N LEU A 3 -32.12 22.74 4.71
CA LEU A 3 -31.43 22.74 3.41
C LEU A 3 -30.53 23.99 3.16
N ARG A 4 -30.80 25.10 3.86
CA ARG A 4 -30.03 26.36 3.77
C ARG A 4 -28.64 26.30 4.41
N GLU A 5 -28.41 25.50 5.45
CA GLU A 5 -27.07 25.35 6.03
C GLU A 5 -26.19 24.41 5.19
N ARG A 6 -26.81 23.41 4.53
CA ARG A 6 -26.13 22.55 3.55
C ARG A 6 -25.71 23.32 2.30
N SER A 7 -26.41 24.39 1.91
CA SER A 7 -26.07 25.18 0.71
C SER A 7 -25.01 26.25 0.96
N ARG A 8 -24.99 26.89 2.15
CA ARG A 8 -23.96 27.90 2.49
C ARG A 8 -22.54 27.32 2.61
N ARG A 9 -22.38 26.07 3.06
CA ARG A 9 -21.07 25.40 3.06
C ARG A 9 -20.59 24.97 1.66
N ARG A 10 -21.49 24.75 0.70
CA ARG A 10 -21.16 24.30 -0.67
C ARG A 10 -20.49 25.37 -1.55
N ARG A 11 -20.68 26.66 -1.26
CA ARG A 11 -20.13 27.75 -2.10
C ARG A 11 -18.60 27.90 -1.96
N TRP A 12 -18.03 27.40 -0.87
CA TRP A 12 -16.58 27.37 -0.61
C TRP A 12 -15.89 26.05 -1.00
N GLN A 13 -16.63 25.08 -1.55
CA GLN A 13 -16.18 23.71 -1.77
C GLN A 13 -15.95 23.42 -3.25
N ARG A 14 -14.87 23.95 -3.83
CA ARG A 14 -14.40 23.56 -5.17
C ARG A 14 -12.96 23.06 -5.12
N PRO A 15 -12.72 21.76 -5.33
CA PRO A 15 -11.53 21.32 -6.04
C PRO A 15 -11.86 20.27 -7.12
N ARG A 16 -10.95 20.10 -8.07
CA ARG A 16 -11.04 19.13 -9.18
C ARG A 16 -10.58 17.76 -8.67
N ALA A 17 -11.40 16.73 -8.86
CA ALA A 17 -11.22 15.37 -8.35
C ALA A 17 -9.93 14.66 -8.80
N PHE A 18 -9.35 15.07 -9.93
CA PHE A 18 -8.22 14.44 -10.61
C PHE A 18 -6.94 14.30 -9.75
N LEU A 19 -6.74 15.15 -8.74
CA LEU A 19 -5.50 15.18 -7.93
C LEU A 19 -5.45 14.17 -6.79
N TRP A 20 -6.61 13.69 -6.33
CA TRP A 20 -6.71 12.86 -5.14
C TRP A 20 -6.23 11.42 -5.34
N TRP A 21 -6.10 11.04 -6.61
CA TRP A 21 -5.79 9.69 -7.02
C TRP A 21 -4.29 9.36 -7.00
N TRP A 22 -3.44 10.38 -6.80
CA TRP A 22 -2.00 10.25 -6.74
C TRP A 22 -1.50 9.51 -5.47
N VAL A 23 -2.40 9.40 -4.50
CA VAL A 23 -2.14 8.98 -3.12
C VAL A 23 -1.81 7.47 -2.97
N PHE A 24 -2.12 6.63 -3.95
CA PHE A 24 -1.84 5.19 -3.88
C PHE A 24 -0.42 4.80 -4.32
N TRP A 25 0.40 5.77 -4.75
CA TRP A 25 1.78 5.54 -5.18
C TRP A 25 2.67 4.95 -4.07
N GLY A 26 2.58 5.46 -2.83
CA GLY A 26 3.44 5.02 -1.72
C GLY A 26 3.24 3.56 -1.28
N GLN A 27 2.17 2.90 -1.73
CA GLN A 27 1.91 1.47 -1.48
C GLN A 27 2.41 0.56 -2.62
N ALA A 28 2.70 1.12 -3.80
CA ALA A 28 3.07 0.38 -5.00
C ALA A 28 4.58 0.26 -5.20
N THR A 29 5.38 1.11 -4.56
CA THR A 29 6.84 1.19 -4.72
C THR A 29 7.65 0.28 -3.81
N GLU A 30 7.02 -0.47 -2.91
CA GLU A 30 7.72 -1.45 -2.10
C GLU A 30 7.72 -2.81 -2.81
N PRO A 31 8.89 -3.35 -3.18
CA PRO A 31 9.00 -4.75 -3.54
C PRO A 31 8.73 -5.57 -2.28
N ARG A 32 7.61 -6.27 -2.28
CA ARG A 32 7.14 -7.06 -1.14
C ARG A 32 8.08 -8.22 -0.83
N SER A 33 8.17 -8.51 0.46
CA SER A 33 8.84 -9.67 1.05
C SER A 33 8.42 -10.99 0.40
N GLU A 34 9.34 -11.67 -0.27
CA GLU A 34 9.21 -13.06 -0.70
C GLU A 34 10.40 -13.85 -0.13
N PRO A 35 10.19 -15.01 0.52
CA PRO A 35 11.29 -15.84 1.03
C PRO A 35 11.91 -16.76 -0.03
N GLY A 36 13.22 -16.69 -0.20
CA GLY A 36 14.06 -17.64 -0.95
C GLY A 36 14.84 -18.56 -0.01
N ALA A 37 14.74 -19.87 -0.20
CA ALA A 37 15.27 -20.88 0.72
C ALA A 37 16.74 -21.27 0.46
N LEU A 38 17.56 -21.40 1.52
CA LEU A 38 18.74 -22.28 1.58
C LEU A 38 18.98 -22.73 3.04
N ALA A 39 19.02 -24.05 3.28
CA ALA A 39 19.44 -24.65 4.55
C ALA A 39 20.96 -24.93 4.52
N PRO A 40 21.72 -24.72 5.61
CA PRO A 40 23.16 -25.00 5.63
C PRO A 40 23.45 -26.48 5.91
N GLU A 41 24.21 -27.14 5.04
CA GLU A 41 24.85 -28.43 5.33
C GLU A 41 25.93 -28.23 6.41
N ARG A 42 25.69 -28.77 7.61
CA ARG A 42 26.72 -28.92 8.65
C ARG A 42 27.67 -30.05 8.28
N SER A 43 28.96 -29.73 8.29
CA SER A 43 30.07 -30.67 8.23
C SER A 43 30.16 -31.52 9.51
N SER A 44 30.16 -32.85 9.38
CA SER A 44 30.72 -33.74 10.41
C SER A 44 31.26 -35.02 9.78
N GLY A 45 32.53 -35.33 10.07
CA GLY A 45 33.24 -36.49 9.54
C GLY A 45 32.97 -37.81 10.28
N ARG A 46 33.21 -38.90 9.53
CA ARG A 46 33.61 -40.28 9.90
C ARG A 46 32.83 -41.06 10.98
N GLY A 47 32.36 -42.26 10.60
CA GLY A 47 32.38 -43.45 11.48
C GLY A 47 31.20 -44.45 11.41
N ALA A 48 31.33 -45.46 10.54
CA ALA A 48 30.88 -46.87 10.68
C ALA A 48 29.49 -47.30 11.24
N LYS A 49 28.72 -47.99 10.37
CA LYS A 49 27.87 -49.21 10.53
C LYS A 49 26.92 -49.36 11.75
N LYS A 50 25.59 -49.45 11.49
CA LYS A 50 24.75 -50.69 11.63
C LYS A 50 23.25 -50.49 11.27
N ARG A 51 22.74 -51.47 10.50
CA ARG A 51 21.38 -52.02 10.24
C ARG A 51 20.07 -51.27 10.65
N ALA A 52 19.27 -51.01 9.60
CA ALA A 52 17.85 -51.32 9.33
C ALA A 52 16.74 -51.04 10.38
N VAL A 53 15.74 -50.23 10.00
CA VAL A 53 14.27 -50.52 9.89
C VAL A 53 13.65 -49.42 8.99
N GLY A 54 12.56 -49.75 8.28
CA GLY A 54 12.05 -49.07 7.08
C GLY A 54 11.57 -47.61 7.23
N GLY A 55 11.65 -46.89 6.11
CA GLY A 55 11.17 -45.52 5.95
C GLY A 55 11.31 -45.12 4.48
N ALA A 56 10.25 -44.53 3.94
CA ALA A 56 10.08 -44.22 2.52
C ALA A 56 11.28 -43.47 1.90
N THR A 57 11.60 -43.83 0.66
CA THR A 57 12.59 -43.20 -0.20
C THR A 57 12.28 -41.71 -0.45
N PRO A 58 13.19 -40.76 -0.16
CA PRO A 58 13.06 -39.41 -0.66
C PRO A 58 13.59 -39.37 -2.10
N ARG A 59 12.71 -39.09 -3.07
CA ARG A 59 13.10 -38.80 -4.45
C ARG A 59 13.94 -37.53 -4.47
N ARG A 60 15.26 -37.68 -4.52
CA ARG A 60 16.22 -36.68 -5.03
C ARG A 60 15.95 -36.46 -6.52
N ALA A 61 15.35 -35.33 -6.87
CA ALA A 61 15.46 -34.68 -8.19
C ALA A 61 14.54 -33.44 -8.22
N PHE A 62 15.02 -32.29 -7.71
CA PHE A 62 14.62 -30.92 -8.09
C PHE A 62 15.33 -29.94 -7.12
N SER A 63 16.64 -29.71 -7.30
CA SER A 63 17.44 -28.81 -6.46
C SER A 63 18.22 -27.83 -7.32
N SER A 64 17.51 -27.01 -8.09
CA SER A 64 18.08 -25.91 -8.88
C SER A 64 16.97 -25.03 -9.47
N SER A 65 16.39 -24.09 -8.71
CA SER A 65 15.62 -22.92 -9.23
C SER A 65 14.78 -22.22 -8.15
N LEU A 66 15.42 -21.55 -7.20
CA LEU A 66 14.73 -20.64 -6.28
C LEU A 66 15.31 -19.21 -6.42
N THR A 67 15.16 -18.67 -7.63
CA THR A 67 15.16 -17.22 -7.88
C THR A 67 13.90 -16.58 -7.29
N PRO A 68 13.98 -15.37 -6.71
CA PRO A 68 12.82 -14.65 -6.17
C PRO A 68 11.67 -14.65 -7.19
N LEU A 69 10.49 -15.09 -6.74
CA LEU A 69 9.35 -15.40 -7.60
C LEU A 69 8.84 -14.15 -8.36
N ALA A 70 9.09 -12.96 -7.82
CA ALA A 70 8.67 -11.68 -8.39
C ALA A 70 9.62 -11.07 -9.45
N THR A 71 10.80 -11.62 -9.71
CA THR A 71 11.86 -10.89 -10.43
C THR A 71 12.20 -11.50 -11.80
N THR A 72 11.18 -11.73 -12.62
CA THR A 72 11.39 -12.12 -14.01
C THR A 72 10.37 -11.39 -14.88
N GLY A 73 10.73 -11.10 -16.14
CA GLY A 73 9.80 -10.51 -17.11
C GLY A 73 8.53 -11.32 -17.31
N ALA A 74 8.51 -12.59 -16.89
CA ALA A 74 7.32 -13.44 -16.91
C ALA A 74 6.25 -12.97 -15.90
N PHE A 75 6.61 -12.34 -14.78
CA PHE A 75 5.68 -11.77 -13.79
C PHE A 75 4.78 -10.68 -14.39
N LEU A 76 5.24 -10.00 -15.45
CA LEU A 76 4.45 -8.98 -16.14
C LEU A 76 3.16 -9.56 -16.74
N VAL A 77 3.16 -10.83 -17.13
CA VAL A 77 1.98 -11.50 -17.69
C VAL A 77 0.83 -11.59 -16.67
N PRO A 78 0.98 -12.26 -15.51
CA PRO A 78 -0.07 -12.31 -14.49
C PRO A 78 -0.37 -10.92 -13.91
N PHE A 79 0.60 -10.01 -13.86
CA PHE A 79 0.39 -8.63 -13.42
C PHE A 79 -0.56 -7.87 -14.36
N PHE A 80 -0.29 -7.84 -15.67
CA PHE A 80 -1.18 -7.18 -16.64
C PHE A 80 -2.54 -7.85 -16.76
N ILE A 81 -2.60 -9.19 -16.69
CA ILE A 81 -3.87 -9.92 -16.66
C ILE A 81 -4.68 -9.52 -15.44
N SER A 82 -4.07 -9.40 -14.26
CA SER A 82 -4.74 -8.97 -13.03
C SER A 82 -5.22 -7.53 -13.11
N ILE A 83 -4.44 -6.62 -13.71
CA ILE A 83 -4.83 -5.21 -13.95
C ILE A 83 -6.10 -5.14 -14.80
N VAL A 84 -6.10 -5.87 -15.92
CA VAL A 84 -7.18 -5.86 -16.88
C VAL A 84 -8.40 -6.56 -16.25
N LEU A 85 -8.29 -7.82 -15.82
CA LEU A 85 -9.48 -8.58 -15.41
C LEU A 85 -10.06 -8.18 -14.05
N CYS A 86 -9.25 -7.66 -13.13
CA CYS A 86 -9.66 -7.35 -11.76
C CYS A 86 -9.42 -5.89 -11.39
N GLY A 87 -8.19 -5.40 -11.51
CA GLY A 87 -7.77 -4.10 -11.00
C GLY A 87 -8.63 -2.94 -11.51
N ILE A 88 -8.57 -2.66 -12.81
CA ILE A 88 -9.32 -1.55 -13.44
C ILE A 88 -10.83 -1.71 -13.24
N PRO A 89 -11.45 -2.89 -13.49
CA PRO A 89 -12.89 -3.04 -13.31
C PRO A 89 -13.34 -2.78 -11.87
N LEU A 90 -12.67 -3.36 -10.87
CA LEU A 90 -13.09 -3.21 -9.47
C LEU A 90 -12.88 -1.78 -8.98
N PHE A 91 -11.78 -1.14 -9.39
CA PHE A 91 -11.55 0.26 -9.11
C PHE A 91 -12.69 1.15 -9.63
N VAL A 92 -13.08 0.98 -10.91
CA VAL A 92 -14.20 1.73 -11.50
C VAL A 92 -15.50 1.47 -10.72
N MET A 93 -15.73 0.25 -10.24
CA MET A 93 -16.91 -0.10 -9.44
C MET A 93 -16.94 0.67 -8.12
N GLU A 94 -15.89 0.60 -7.30
CA GLU A 94 -15.81 1.28 -6.00
C GLU A 94 -16.03 2.78 -6.12
N VAL A 95 -15.34 3.41 -7.08
CA VAL A 95 -15.42 4.86 -7.31
C VAL A 95 -16.81 5.27 -7.77
N SER A 96 -17.43 4.47 -8.64
CA SER A 96 -18.80 4.73 -9.10
C SER A 96 -19.80 4.71 -7.95
N ILE A 97 -19.70 3.72 -7.05
CA ILE A 97 -20.61 3.56 -5.91
C ILE A 97 -20.38 4.71 -4.91
N GLY A 98 -19.12 5.04 -4.62
CA GLY A 98 -18.76 6.18 -3.78
C GLY A 98 -19.36 7.49 -4.30
N GLN A 99 -19.17 7.80 -5.60
CA GLN A 99 -19.70 9.02 -6.21
C GLN A 99 -21.22 9.08 -6.24
N TYR A 100 -21.88 7.95 -6.50
CA TYR A 100 -23.34 7.84 -6.56
C TYR A 100 -23.97 8.10 -5.19
N LEU A 101 -23.43 7.49 -4.13
CA LEU A 101 -24.01 7.52 -2.79
C LEU A 101 -23.55 8.67 -1.90
N ASN A 102 -22.37 9.24 -2.15
CA ASN A 102 -21.78 10.30 -1.31
C ASN A 102 -21.72 9.90 0.18
N THR A 103 -21.14 8.72 0.44
CA THR A 103 -21.00 8.16 1.78
C THR A 103 -19.70 7.35 1.87
N GLY A 104 -19.16 7.22 3.08
CA GLY A 104 -17.95 6.44 3.35
C GLY A 104 -18.09 4.91 3.17
N GLY A 105 -16.98 4.19 3.35
CA GLY A 105 -16.85 2.76 3.04
C GLY A 105 -17.78 1.80 3.83
N VAL A 106 -18.33 2.22 4.96
CA VAL A 106 -19.37 1.44 5.69
C VAL A 106 -20.77 1.80 5.19
N GLY A 107 -21.03 3.08 4.93
CA GLY A 107 -22.35 3.57 4.55
C GLY A 107 -22.81 3.10 3.17
N ILE A 108 -21.89 2.78 2.25
CA ILE A 108 -22.24 2.24 0.92
C ILE A 108 -22.97 0.90 1.00
N TRP A 109 -22.75 0.15 2.08
CA TRP A 109 -23.37 -1.16 2.27
C TRP A 109 -24.84 -1.08 2.64
N ASN A 110 -25.41 0.12 2.78
CA ASN A 110 -26.87 0.29 2.77
C ASN A 110 -27.50 -0.14 1.43
N LEU A 111 -26.70 -0.35 0.36
CA LEU A 111 -27.14 -1.05 -0.86
C LEU A 111 -27.50 -2.52 -0.61
N VAL A 112 -26.78 -3.19 0.30
CA VAL A 112 -26.99 -4.59 0.71
C VAL A 112 -26.81 -4.68 2.23
N PRO A 113 -27.80 -4.25 3.03
CA PRO A 113 -27.65 -4.07 4.49
C PRO A 113 -27.12 -5.29 5.24
N MET A 114 -27.44 -6.51 4.80
CA MET A 114 -26.94 -7.75 5.40
C MET A 114 -25.43 -7.92 5.27
N PHE A 115 -24.83 -7.35 4.21
CA PHE A 115 -23.40 -7.45 3.91
C PHE A 115 -22.59 -6.27 4.47
N LYS A 116 -23.20 -5.43 5.32
CA LYS A 116 -22.51 -4.29 5.93
C LYS A 116 -21.30 -4.66 6.81
N GLY A 117 -21.22 -5.93 7.22
CA GLY A 117 -20.00 -6.50 7.81
C GLY A 117 -18.76 -6.39 6.91
N VAL A 118 -18.91 -6.39 5.58
CA VAL A 118 -17.78 -6.19 4.65
C VAL A 118 -17.21 -4.79 4.79
N GLY A 119 -18.05 -3.76 4.99
CA GLY A 119 -17.59 -2.40 5.27
C GLY A 119 -16.80 -2.31 6.57
N PHE A 120 -17.26 -2.98 7.64
CA PHE A 120 -16.52 -3.05 8.91
C PHE A 120 -15.22 -3.86 8.79
N ALA A 121 -15.21 -4.91 7.96
CA ALA A 121 -14.00 -5.67 7.64
C ALA A 121 -12.96 -4.76 6.96
N SER A 122 -13.37 -3.99 5.94
CA SER A 122 -12.50 -2.99 5.28
C SER A 122 -11.97 -1.93 6.26
N MET A 123 -12.81 -1.43 7.19
CA MET A 123 -12.39 -0.46 8.21
C MET A 123 -11.39 -1.07 9.23
N THR A 124 -11.53 -2.34 9.54
CA THR A 124 -10.58 -3.03 10.43
C THR A 124 -9.25 -3.26 9.71
N MET A 125 -9.32 -3.71 8.46
CA MET A 125 -8.15 -3.94 7.60
C MET A 125 -7.33 -2.66 7.39
N ILE A 126 -7.98 -1.54 7.03
CA ILE A 126 -7.30 -0.24 6.90
C ILE A 126 -6.77 0.26 8.24
N GLY A 127 -7.49 -0.04 9.34
CA GLY A 127 -7.07 0.27 10.70
C GLY A 127 -5.75 -0.41 11.05
N LEU A 128 -5.62 -1.71 10.74
CA LEU A 128 -4.38 -2.47 10.92
C LEU A 128 -3.27 -2.00 9.97
N SER A 129 -3.61 -1.70 8.72
CA SER A 129 -2.64 -1.19 7.74
C SER A 129 -1.99 0.12 8.17
N ASN A 130 -2.78 1.04 8.71
CA ASN A 130 -2.29 2.32 9.20
C ASN A 130 -1.27 2.19 10.35
N ILE A 131 -1.35 1.14 11.16
CA ILE A 131 -0.45 0.91 12.32
C ILE A 131 0.97 0.60 11.85
N TYR A 132 1.12 -0.24 10.84
CA TYR A 132 2.45 -0.62 10.35
C TYR A 132 2.97 0.35 9.29
N TYR A 133 2.12 0.85 8.39
CA TYR A 133 2.55 1.72 7.31
C TYR A 133 3.19 3.04 7.80
N ILE A 134 2.67 3.63 8.89
CA ILE A 134 3.25 4.84 9.51
C ILE A 134 4.69 4.64 9.99
N VAL A 135 5.09 3.41 10.33
CA VAL A 135 6.45 3.09 10.77
C VAL A 135 7.47 3.34 9.66
N LEU A 136 7.08 3.12 8.39
CA LEU A 136 7.91 3.46 7.23
C LEU A 136 8.19 4.96 7.13
N ILE A 137 7.20 5.79 7.45
CA ILE A 137 7.37 7.25 7.50
C ILE A 137 8.32 7.62 8.65
N ALA A 138 8.23 6.94 9.80
CA ALA A 138 9.15 7.15 10.92
C ALA A 138 10.61 6.80 10.54
N TYR A 139 10.84 5.67 9.87
CA TYR A 139 12.16 5.31 9.33
C TYR A 139 12.65 6.36 8.33
N THR A 140 11.77 6.84 7.45
CA THR A 140 12.13 7.85 6.45
C THR A 140 12.49 9.19 7.10
N LEU A 141 11.76 9.61 8.14
CA LEU A 141 12.09 10.80 8.92
C LEU A 141 13.44 10.66 9.63
N TYR A 142 13.73 9.49 10.21
CA TYR A 142 15.03 9.18 10.81
C TYR A 142 16.16 9.37 9.78
N TYR A 143 16.03 8.76 8.60
CA TYR A 143 17.02 8.86 7.54
C TYR A 143 17.13 10.28 6.96
N LEU A 144 16.03 11.02 6.84
CA LEU A 144 16.05 12.42 6.40
C LEU A 144 16.93 13.26 7.34
N VAL A 145 16.74 13.14 8.66
CA VAL A 145 17.55 13.89 9.64
C VAL A 145 19.01 13.45 9.58
N ALA A 146 19.27 12.15 9.45
CA ALA A 146 20.62 11.61 9.30
C ALA A 146 21.33 12.08 8.00
N SER A 147 20.57 12.43 6.96
CA SER A 147 21.09 12.87 5.65
C SER A 147 21.72 14.27 5.68
N PHE A 148 21.52 15.06 6.73
CA PHE A 148 22.13 16.38 6.87
C PHE A 148 23.59 16.35 7.36
N ARG A 149 24.18 15.16 7.53
CA ARG A 149 25.59 14.97 7.89
C ARG A 149 26.46 14.77 6.65
N SER A 150 27.72 15.21 6.72
CA SER A 150 28.75 14.96 5.71
C SER A 150 30.04 14.53 6.44
N PRO A 151 30.56 13.30 6.20
CA PRO A 151 30.03 12.23 5.34
C PRO A 151 28.68 11.66 5.84
N LEU A 152 27.99 10.90 4.98
CA LEU A 152 26.73 10.25 5.39
C LEU A 152 27.01 9.16 6.44
N PRO A 153 26.13 8.94 7.44
CA PRO A 153 26.40 7.97 8.50
C PRO A 153 26.57 6.51 8.04
N TRP A 154 26.00 6.17 6.89
CA TRP A 154 26.08 4.85 6.27
C TRP A 154 27.12 4.76 5.15
N GLU A 155 27.97 5.78 4.97
CA GLU A 155 29.00 5.82 3.91
C GLU A 155 30.25 5.01 4.26
N GLN A 156 30.61 4.95 5.56
CA GLN A 156 31.88 4.42 6.02
C GLN A 156 31.71 3.43 7.18
N CYS A 157 32.67 2.52 7.31
CA CYS A 157 32.85 1.67 8.49
C CYS A 157 33.67 2.40 9.56
N GLY A 158 33.57 1.95 10.81
CA GLY A 158 34.32 2.52 11.95
C GLY A 158 33.47 3.27 12.97
N ASN A 159 32.15 3.13 12.90
CA ASN A 159 31.22 3.62 13.92
C ASN A 159 30.98 2.56 14.99
N ASP A 160 30.41 2.96 16.14
CA ASP A 160 30.15 2.09 17.29
C ASP A 160 29.23 0.90 16.98
N TRP A 161 28.39 1.00 15.94
CA TRP A 161 27.48 -0.06 15.49
C TRP A 161 28.10 -1.01 14.46
N ASN A 162 29.31 -0.72 13.97
CA ASN A 162 29.94 -1.51 12.93
C ASN A 162 30.67 -2.73 13.51
N THR A 163 30.67 -3.83 12.75
CA THR A 163 31.45 -5.02 13.10
C THR A 163 32.74 -5.09 12.28
N GLU A 164 33.64 -6.01 12.64
CA GLU A 164 34.87 -6.29 11.88
C GLU A 164 34.59 -6.73 10.43
N ARG A 165 33.37 -7.21 10.14
CA ARG A 165 32.94 -7.66 8.82
C ARG A 165 32.44 -6.52 7.92
N CYS A 166 32.40 -5.30 8.42
CA CYS A 166 31.94 -4.13 7.69
C CYS A 166 32.84 -3.81 6.50
N LEU A 167 32.23 -3.61 5.34
CA LEU A 167 32.87 -3.11 4.13
C LEU A 167 32.23 -1.77 3.72
N GLY A 168 33.05 -0.71 3.68
CA GLY A 168 32.65 0.61 3.22
C GLY A 168 32.48 0.63 1.70
N ILE A 169 31.64 1.53 1.18
CA ILE A 169 31.34 1.61 -0.26
C ILE A 169 32.58 2.01 -1.08
N ARG A 170 33.54 2.68 -0.45
CA ARG A 170 34.82 3.10 -1.07
C ARG A 170 36.01 2.24 -0.66
N ASP A 171 35.79 1.19 0.13
CA ASP A 171 36.86 0.30 0.56
C ASP A 171 37.25 -0.64 -0.57
N ASN A 172 38.54 -0.69 -0.91
CA ASN A 172 39.04 -1.64 -1.90
C ASN A 172 38.97 -3.08 -1.36
N LEU A 173 38.80 -4.05 -2.26
CA LEU A 173 38.80 -5.49 -1.92
C LEU A 173 40.11 -5.93 -1.21
N SER A 174 41.21 -5.22 -1.43
CA SER A 174 42.47 -5.42 -0.69
C SER A 174 42.33 -5.22 0.82
N SER A 175 41.41 -4.36 1.27
CA SER A 175 41.10 -4.16 2.70
C SER A 175 40.46 -5.40 3.34
N LEU A 176 39.87 -6.31 2.56
CA LEU A 176 39.35 -7.58 3.06
C LEU A 176 40.48 -8.61 3.26
N VAL A 177 41.48 -8.57 2.37
CA VAL A 177 42.68 -9.41 2.47
C VAL A 177 43.48 -9.04 3.72
N ASP A 178 43.66 -7.74 3.98
CA ASP A 178 44.33 -7.26 5.20
C ASP A 178 43.59 -7.67 6.49
N ARG A 179 42.26 -7.91 6.40
CA ARG A 179 41.40 -8.34 7.51
C ARG A 179 41.16 -9.86 7.56
N ASN A 180 41.85 -10.66 6.74
CA ASN A 180 41.64 -12.12 6.60
C ASN A 180 40.17 -12.53 6.36
N LEU A 181 39.39 -11.66 5.70
CA LEU A 181 37.97 -11.89 5.40
C LEU A 181 37.78 -12.26 3.92
N THR A 182 36.86 -13.19 3.66
CA THR A 182 36.43 -13.49 2.29
C THR A 182 35.33 -12.50 1.84
N ALA A 183 35.25 -12.21 0.54
CA ALA A 183 34.19 -11.38 -0.03
C ALA A 183 32.78 -11.87 0.33
N ALA A 184 32.60 -13.18 0.53
CA ALA A 184 31.34 -13.78 0.95
C ALA A 184 30.92 -13.40 2.40
N GLN A 185 31.89 -13.10 3.27
CA GLN A 185 31.66 -12.75 4.68
C GLN A 185 31.52 -11.25 4.93
N ALA A 186 31.83 -10.43 3.92
CA ALA A 186 31.72 -8.98 4.01
C ALA A 186 30.24 -8.53 4.06
N VAL A 187 29.97 -7.55 4.89
CA VAL A 187 28.64 -6.94 5.08
C VAL A 187 28.76 -5.46 4.74
N SER A 188 27.85 -4.91 3.91
CA SER A 188 27.93 -3.50 3.56
C SER A 188 27.69 -2.60 4.78
N SER A 189 28.43 -1.50 4.84
CA SER A 189 28.24 -0.44 5.86
C SER A 189 26.80 0.05 5.98
N VAL A 190 26.06 0.12 4.86
CA VAL A 190 24.64 0.48 4.82
C VAL A 190 23.76 -0.57 5.52
N LYS A 191 24.06 -1.86 5.33
CA LYS A 191 23.32 -2.94 5.99
C LYS A 191 23.51 -2.91 7.50
N GLU A 192 24.75 -2.76 7.97
CA GLU A 192 25.00 -2.66 9.40
C GLU A 192 24.38 -1.40 10.01
N TYR A 193 24.36 -0.28 9.27
CA TYR A 193 23.65 0.91 9.71
C TYR A 193 22.14 0.65 9.90
N TRP A 194 21.49 -0.04 8.95
CA TRP A 194 20.07 -0.41 9.06
C TRP A 194 19.81 -1.39 10.22
N GLU A 195 20.52 -2.51 10.26
CA GLU A 195 20.24 -3.61 11.19
C GLU A 195 20.70 -3.28 12.62
N ASN A 196 21.91 -2.74 12.79
CA ASN A 196 22.52 -2.56 14.12
C ASN A 196 22.21 -1.17 14.71
N ASN A 197 22.21 -0.12 13.89
CA ASN A 197 22.00 1.24 14.39
C ASN A 197 20.53 1.67 14.36
N VAL A 198 19.87 1.62 13.20
CA VAL A 198 18.48 2.08 13.08
C VAL A 198 17.55 1.18 13.88
N LEU A 199 17.51 -0.10 13.52
CA LEU A 199 16.62 -1.08 14.16
C LEU A 199 17.19 -1.56 15.51
N GLY A 200 18.49 -1.85 15.56
CA GLY A 200 19.08 -2.59 16.67
C GLY A 200 18.45 -3.98 16.79
N ILE A 201 18.29 -4.66 15.65
CA ILE A 201 17.43 -5.83 15.47
C ILE A 201 17.89 -7.01 16.34
N THR A 202 16.93 -7.68 16.97
CA THR A 202 17.16 -8.89 17.77
C THR A 202 17.21 -10.15 16.89
N ASN A 203 17.48 -11.32 17.49
CA ASN A 203 17.61 -12.56 16.74
C ASN A 203 16.28 -13.15 16.24
N GLY A 204 15.16 -12.73 16.82
CA GLY A 204 13.85 -13.30 16.53
C GLY A 204 12.69 -12.62 17.23
N LEU A 205 11.48 -13.10 16.93
CA LEU A 205 10.21 -12.59 17.48
C LEU A 205 10.06 -12.89 18.97
N GLU A 206 10.69 -13.95 19.48
CA GLU A 206 10.74 -14.32 20.90
C GLU A 206 11.43 -13.24 21.74
N GLU A 207 12.39 -12.54 21.14
CA GLU A 207 13.22 -11.52 21.78
C GLU A 207 12.80 -10.13 21.27
N VAL A 208 11.69 -9.60 21.76
CA VAL A 208 11.20 -8.26 21.36
C VAL A 208 12.22 -7.15 21.70
N GLY A 209 13.05 -7.37 22.73
CA GLY A 209 14.05 -6.42 23.19
C GLY A 209 13.43 -5.15 23.79
N SER A 210 14.18 -4.05 23.72
CA SER A 210 13.78 -2.75 24.26
C SER A 210 13.14 -1.84 23.20
N LEU A 211 12.36 -0.86 23.66
CA LEU A 211 11.82 0.19 22.80
C LEU A 211 12.98 1.08 22.30
N ARG A 212 13.08 1.33 20.98
CA ARG A 212 14.03 2.30 20.43
C ARG A 212 13.46 3.71 20.61
N PRO A 213 13.95 4.52 21.58
CA PRO A 213 13.31 5.79 21.92
C PRO A 213 13.36 6.80 20.77
N GLU A 214 14.41 6.76 19.96
CA GLU A 214 14.57 7.61 18.78
C GLU A 214 13.47 7.30 17.75
N LEU A 215 13.25 6.04 17.42
CA LEU A 215 12.20 5.62 16.49
C LEU A 215 10.80 5.93 17.05
N ALA A 216 10.59 5.78 18.35
CA ALA A 216 9.32 6.16 18.99
C ALA A 216 9.04 7.67 18.87
N LEU A 217 10.07 8.52 18.95
CA LEU A 217 9.96 9.95 18.72
C LEU A 217 9.62 10.26 17.25
N TYR A 218 10.28 9.62 16.29
CA TYR A 218 9.96 9.78 14.87
C TYR A 218 8.58 9.26 14.51
N LEU A 219 8.12 8.19 15.16
CA LEU A 219 6.75 7.68 15.03
C LEU A 219 5.72 8.70 15.55
N LEU A 220 5.98 9.33 16.70
CA LEU A 220 5.14 10.41 17.22
C LEU A 220 5.11 11.60 16.26
N LEU A 221 6.27 11.99 15.73
CA LEU A 221 6.38 13.06 14.75
C LEU A 221 5.61 12.74 13.45
N ALA A 222 5.70 11.50 12.94
CA ALA A 222 4.97 11.06 11.77
C ALA A 222 3.45 11.19 11.98
N TRP A 223 2.93 10.70 13.11
CA TRP A 223 1.52 10.85 13.45
C TRP A 223 1.08 12.30 13.63
N PHE A 224 1.94 13.13 14.22
CA PHE A 224 1.70 14.57 14.35
C PHE A 224 1.58 15.26 12.97
N LEU A 225 2.48 14.94 12.03
CA LEU A 225 2.42 15.45 10.66
C LEU A 225 1.13 15.01 9.96
N VAL A 226 0.79 13.72 10.02
CA VAL A 226 -0.46 13.18 9.46
C VAL A 226 -1.68 13.86 10.06
N TYR A 227 -1.72 14.06 11.39
CA TYR A 227 -2.81 14.75 12.06
C TYR A 227 -2.97 16.20 11.59
N ILE A 228 -1.88 16.95 11.41
CA ILE A 228 -1.94 18.33 10.89
C ILE A 228 -2.52 18.36 9.48
N VAL A 229 -2.13 17.42 8.61
CA VAL A 229 -2.67 17.32 7.24
C VAL A 229 -4.17 17.03 7.28
N ILE A 230 -4.61 16.09 8.12
CA ILE A 230 -6.05 15.79 8.29
C ILE A 230 -6.81 16.96 8.90
N TRP A 231 -6.21 17.65 9.87
CA TRP A 231 -6.83 18.79 10.57
C TRP A 231 -7.14 19.95 9.63
N ARG A 232 -6.22 20.27 8.70
CA ARG A 232 -6.44 21.27 7.65
C ARG A 232 -7.48 20.81 6.62
N GLY A 233 -7.66 19.51 6.49
CA GLY A 233 -8.67 18.86 5.66
C GLY A 233 -8.30 18.83 4.18
N LEU A 234 -8.97 17.92 3.47
CA LEU A 234 -8.79 17.61 2.05
C LEU A 234 -8.74 18.86 1.15
N HIS A 235 -9.56 19.89 1.42
CA HIS A 235 -9.71 21.01 0.50
C HIS A 235 -8.46 21.90 0.35
N GLN A 236 -7.61 22.02 1.39
CA GLN A 236 -6.41 22.86 1.35
C GLN A 236 -5.16 22.15 0.83
N SER A 237 -5.08 20.82 0.93
CA SER A 237 -3.92 20.07 0.45
C SER A 237 -3.79 20.03 -1.07
N GLY A 238 -4.90 20.19 -1.82
CA GLY A 238 -4.92 20.07 -3.29
C GLY A 238 -3.95 20.96 -4.08
N LYS A 239 -3.50 22.10 -3.53
CA LYS A 239 -2.47 22.95 -4.17
C LYS A 239 -1.06 22.42 -3.94
N ILE A 240 -0.79 21.91 -2.74
CA ILE A 240 0.49 21.32 -2.36
C ILE A 240 0.68 20.00 -3.12
N ILE A 241 -0.41 19.26 -3.34
CA ILE A 241 -0.42 17.98 -4.06
C ILE A 241 0.17 18.07 -5.47
N TRP A 242 0.01 19.19 -6.20
CA TRP A 242 0.63 19.33 -7.53
C TRP A 242 2.16 19.33 -7.48
N CYS A 243 2.73 19.98 -6.48
CA CYS A 243 4.18 20.05 -6.31
C CYS A 243 4.70 18.71 -5.79
N THR A 244 3.99 18.12 -4.82
CA THR A 244 4.37 16.82 -4.24
C THR A 244 4.15 15.65 -5.20
N ALA A 245 3.23 15.74 -6.14
CA ALA A 245 2.97 14.70 -7.14
C ALA A 245 4.02 14.64 -8.26
N LEU A 246 4.60 15.78 -8.64
CA LEU A 246 5.60 15.81 -9.72
C LEU A 246 7.01 15.55 -9.21
N PHE A 247 7.27 15.87 -7.94
CA PHE A 247 8.59 15.75 -7.34
C PHE A 247 9.16 14.31 -7.39
N PRO A 248 8.38 13.25 -7.07
CA PRO A 248 8.90 11.89 -7.12
C PRO A 248 9.22 11.39 -8.53
N TYR A 249 8.50 11.84 -9.57
CA TYR A 249 8.87 11.54 -10.95
C TYR A 249 10.19 12.18 -11.37
N LEU A 250 10.44 13.41 -10.92
CA LEU A 250 11.71 14.09 -11.16
C LEU A 250 12.87 13.31 -10.54
N ILE A 251 12.73 12.91 -9.27
CA ILE A 251 13.76 12.15 -8.56
C ILE A 251 13.95 10.77 -9.20
N LEU A 252 12.86 10.02 -9.47
CA LEU A 252 12.94 8.71 -10.14
C LEU A 252 13.61 8.81 -11.51
N PHE A 253 13.34 9.87 -12.28
CA PHE A 253 14.00 10.07 -13.57
C PHE A 253 15.50 10.32 -13.44
N ILE A 254 15.93 11.14 -12.46
CA ILE A 254 17.36 11.36 -12.20
C ILE A 254 18.04 10.06 -11.76
N LEU A 255 17.40 9.31 -10.86
CA LEU A 255 17.92 8.03 -10.38
C LEU A 255 17.94 6.96 -11.47
N PHE A 256 17.00 6.99 -12.40
CA PHE A 256 17.02 6.15 -13.59
C PHE A 256 18.29 6.43 -14.40
N ILE A 257 18.54 7.68 -14.77
CA ILE A 257 19.73 8.05 -15.55
C ILE A 257 21.01 7.68 -14.81
N ARG A 258 21.10 7.94 -13.50
CA ARG A 258 22.28 7.50 -12.74
C ARG A 258 22.41 5.98 -12.73
N GLY A 259 21.35 5.27 -12.33
CA GLY A 259 21.35 3.83 -12.17
C GLY A 259 21.79 3.09 -13.42
N VAL A 260 21.30 3.49 -14.61
CA VAL A 260 21.69 2.87 -15.88
C VAL A 260 23.10 3.22 -16.35
N THR A 261 23.73 4.26 -15.79
CA THR A 261 25.13 4.62 -16.08
C THR A 261 26.15 3.93 -15.17
N LEU A 262 25.69 3.18 -14.16
CA LEU A 262 26.56 2.41 -13.28
C LEU A 262 27.03 1.11 -13.95
N GLU A 263 28.25 0.70 -13.60
CA GLU A 263 28.81 -0.58 -14.06
C GLU A 263 27.98 -1.75 -13.51
N GLY A 264 27.72 -2.80 -14.30
CA GLY A 264 26.87 -3.92 -13.87
C GLY A 264 25.35 -3.65 -13.85
N ALA A 265 24.90 -2.43 -14.14
CA ALA A 265 23.47 -2.11 -14.19
C ALA A 265 22.68 -2.95 -15.23
N SER A 266 23.35 -3.36 -16.31
CA SER A 266 22.78 -4.23 -17.35
C SER A 266 22.40 -5.62 -16.81
N GLU A 267 23.15 -6.17 -15.85
CA GLU A 267 22.85 -7.47 -15.23
C GLU A 267 21.54 -7.41 -14.46
N GLY A 268 21.35 -6.34 -13.67
CA GLY A 268 20.11 -6.13 -12.92
C GLY A 268 18.90 -5.84 -13.82
N LEU A 269 19.05 -5.02 -14.88
CA LEU A 269 17.99 -4.80 -15.86
C LEU A 269 17.62 -6.08 -16.62
N LEU A 270 18.62 -6.87 -17.00
CA LEU A 270 18.40 -8.17 -17.63
C LEU A 270 17.67 -9.10 -16.67
N TYR A 271 18.07 -9.14 -15.40
CA TYR A 271 17.40 -9.91 -14.36
C TYR A 271 15.92 -9.53 -14.22
N TYR A 272 15.62 -8.22 -14.20
CA TYR A 272 14.24 -7.71 -14.11
C TYR A 272 13.37 -8.07 -15.32
N LEU A 273 13.89 -7.91 -16.55
CA LEU A 273 13.10 -8.01 -17.77
C LEU A 273 13.15 -9.37 -18.45
N ARG A 274 14.13 -10.24 -18.14
CA ARG A 274 14.27 -11.54 -18.77
C ARG A 274 13.13 -12.47 -18.32
N PRO A 275 12.28 -12.97 -19.23
CA PRO A 275 11.18 -13.84 -18.84
C PRO A 275 11.67 -15.26 -18.58
N ASP A 276 11.34 -15.80 -17.40
CA ASP A 276 11.40 -17.23 -17.13
C ASP A 276 9.98 -17.81 -17.17
N TRP A 277 9.63 -18.38 -18.32
CA TRP A 277 8.30 -18.95 -18.55
C TRP A 277 7.97 -20.14 -17.65
N SER A 278 8.96 -20.77 -17.02
CA SER A 278 8.73 -21.86 -16.08
C SER A 278 7.99 -21.38 -14.83
N LYS A 279 8.20 -20.12 -14.42
CA LYS A 279 7.57 -19.49 -13.25
C LYS A 279 6.06 -19.31 -13.41
N LEU A 280 5.53 -19.24 -14.63
CA LEU A 280 4.09 -19.14 -14.86
C LEU A 280 3.31 -20.40 -14.44
N LYS A 281 4.00 -21.54 -14.28
CA LYS A 281 3.41 -22.78 -13.75
C LYS A 281 3.19 -22.72 -12.24
N ASP A 282 3.87 -21.80 -11.56
CA ASP A 282 3.77 -21.63 -10.12
C ASP A 282 2.55 -20.75 -9.78
N PRO A 283 1.54 -21.28 -9.09
CA PRO A 283 0.35 -20.51 -8.74
C PRO A 283 0.65 -19.31 -7.82
N ARG A 284 1.77 -19.36 -7.08
CA ARG A 284 2.20 -18.28 -6.18
C ARG A 284 2.48 -16.98 -6.92
N VAL A 285 3.07 -17.06 -8.11
CA VAL A 285 3.34 -15.90 -8.98
C VAL A 285 2.04 -15.18 -9.35
N TRP A 286 0.95 -15.92 -9.57
CA TRP A 286 -0.36 -15.35 -9.87
C TRP A 286 -1.01 -14.69 -8.66
N ILE A 287 -0.91 -15.32 -7.48
CA ILE A 287 -1.41 -14.76 -6.22
C ILE A 287 -0.67 -13.46 -5.89
N THR A 288 0.66 -13.46 -5.97
CA THR A 288 1.49 -12.27 -5.71
C THR A 288 1.11 -11.15 -6.68
N ALA A 289 1.03 -11.44 -7.98
CA ALA A 289 0.66 -10.44 -8.98
C ALA A 289 -0.75 -9.84 -8.75
N GLY A 290 -1.74 -10.68 -8.47
CA GLY A 290 -3.10 -10.24 -8.21
C GLY A 290 -3.21 -9.40 -6.94
N THR A 291 -2.63 -9.88 -5.84
CA THR A 291 -2.63 -9.19 -4.55
C THR A 291 -1.85 -7.88 -4.61
N GLN A 292 -0.77 -7.82 -5.39
CA GLN A 292 -0.04 -6.58 -5.66
C GLN A 292 -0.93 -5.56 -6.36
N VAL A 293 -1.66 -5.95 -7.40
CA VAL A 293 -2.56 -5.05 -8.14
C VAL A 293 -3.70 -4.54 -7.26
N LEU A 294 -4.37 -5.43 -6.52
CA LEU A 294 -5.51 -5.04 -5.68
C LEU A 294 -5.11 -4.03 -4.61
N PHE A 295 -3.99 -4.29 -3.92
CA PHE A 295 -3.49 -3.39 -2.89
C PHE A 295 -2.90 -2.10 -3.46
N SER A 296 -2.13 -2.18 -4.56
CA SER A 296 -1.57 -1.01 -5.25
C SER A 296 -2.65 -0.03 -5.69
N TYR A 297 -3.83 -0.54 -6.06
CA TYR A 297 -5.00 0.29 -6.40
C TYR A 297 -5.91 0.61 -5.21
N GLY A 298 -5.61 0.12 -4.00
CA GLY A 298 -6.41 0.36 -2.79
C GLY A 298 -7.81 -0.26 -2.81
N ILE A 299 -8.02 -1.32 -3.60
CA ILE A 299 -9.31 -1.97 -3.81
C ILE A 299 -9.71 -2.78 -2.57
N GLY A 300 -10.97 -2.71 -2.13
CA GLY A 300 -11.48 -3.45 -0.97
C GLY A 300 -11.14 -2.81 0.38
N ILE A 301 -10.39 -1.71 0.39
CA ILE A 301 -9.96 -0.99 1.59
C ILE A 301 -10.93 0.17 1.90
N GLY A 302 -11.81 0.54 0.96
CA GLY A 302 -12.81 1.60 1.13
C GLY A 302 -12.29 3.03 0.90
N ALA A 303 -11.00 3.19 0.59
CA ALA A 303 -10.40 4.48 0.28
C ALA A 303 -10.91 5.05 -1.05
N ASN A 304 -11.00 4.22 -2.11
CA ASN A 304 -11.55 4.63 -3.41
C ASN A 304 -13.00 5.08 -3.32
N VAL A 305 -13.78 4.42 -2.47
CA VAL A 305 -15.17 4.80 -2.18
C VAL A 305 -15.23 6.17 -1.51
N ALA A 306 -14.43 6.39 -0.47
CA ALA A 306 -14.36 7.67 0.22
C ALA A 306 -13.95 8.79 -0.73
N LEU A 307 -12.94 8.57 -1.57
CA LEU A 307 -12.51 9.53 -2.59
C LEU A 307 -13.62 9.80 -3.63
N GLY A 308 -14.28 8.76 -4.12
CA GLY A 308 -15.44 8.87 -5.01
C GLY A 308 -16.56 9.70 -4.38
N SER A 309 -16.80 9.56 -3.07
CA SER A 309 -17.86 10.28 -2.36
C SER A 309 -17.71 11.81 -2.38
N TYR A 310 -16.46 12.29 -2.50
CA TYR A 310 -16.14 13.70 -2.61
C TYR A 310 -16.37 14.28 -4.02
N ASN A 311 -16.63 13.43 -5.02
CA ASN A 311 -16.89 13.87 -6.37
C ASN A 311 -18.27 14.54 -6.53
N LYS A 312 -18.32 15.44 -7.52
CA LYS A 312 -19.61 15.92 -8.04
C LYS A 312 -20.34 14.76 -8.70
N TYR A 313 -21.67 14.78 -8.65
CA TYR A 313 -22.49 13.70 -9.18
C TYR A 313 -22.22 13.42 -10.67
N ASN A 314 -22.08 14.48 -11.48
CA ASN A 314 -21.83 14.37 -12.92
C ASN A 314 -20.34 14.42 -13.28
N HIS A 315 -19.44 14.20 -12.31
CA HIS A 315 -18.01 14.19 -12.61
C HIS A 315 -17.65 12.94 -13.40
N ASN A 316 -16.81 13.09 -14.43
CA ASN A 316 -16.37 11.96 -15.24
C ASN A 316 -15.28 11.16 -14.51
N PHE A 317 -15.68 10.41 -13.50
CA PHE A 317 -14.78 9.52 -12.76
C PHE A 317 -14.23 8.39 -13.63
N TYR A 318 -14.97 7.95 -14.65
CA TYR A 318 -14.55 6.87 -15.54
C TYR A 318 -13.22 7.19 -16.23
N ARG A 319 -13.08 8.39 -16.79
CA ARG A 319 -11.81 8.86 -17.39
C ARG A 319 -10.69 8.91 -16.36
N ASP A 320 -10.98 9.49 -15.19
CA ASP A 320 -10.00 9.66 -14.13
C ASP A 320 -9.49 8.30 -13.64
N SER A 321 -10.38 7.34 -13.39
CA SER A 321 -10.05 5.98 -12.99
C SER A 321 -9.12 5.27 -13.99
N MET A 322 -9.37 5.40 -15.30
CA MET A 322 -8.51 4.80 -16.32
C MET A 322 -7.10 5.39 -16.34
N ILE A 323 -7.00 6.73 -16.22
CA ILE A 323 -5.71 7.43 -16.19
C ILE A 323 -4.92 7.01 -14.95
N VAL A 324 -5.58 6.97 -13.80
CA VAL A 324 -4.96 6.67 -12.50
C VAL A 324 -4.40 5.26 -12.48
N CYS A 325 -5.18 4.26 -12.87
CA CYS A 325 -4.72 2.87 -12.92
C CYS A 325 -3.52 2.74 -13.88
N SER A 326 -3.56 3.42 -15.03
CA SER A 326 -2.47 3.39 -16.02
C SER A 326 -1.19 4.04 -15.49
N ILE A 327 -1.30 5.21 -14.85
CA ILE A 327 -0.15 5.91 -14.27
C ILE A 327 0.44 5.10 -13.11
N CYS A 328 -0.41 4.57 -12.21
CA CYS A 328 0.02 3.77 -11.07
C CYS A 328 0.84 2.53 -11.52
N SER A 329 0.32 1.77 -12.47
CA SER A 329 1.02 0.61 -13.04
C SER A 329 2.29 0.99 -13.80
N GLY A 330 2.19 1.99 -14.68
CA GLY A 330 3.34 2.43 -15.48
C GLY A 330 4.48 2.95 -14.62
N THR A 331 4.15 3.65 -13.54
CA THR A 331 5.17 4.17 -12.63
C THR A 331 5.76 3.03 -11.79
N SER A 332 4.99 2.01 -11.40
CA SER A 332 5.53 0.81 -10.70
C SER A 332 6.56 0.07 -11.56
N LEU A 333 6.30 -0.07 -12.86
CA LEU A 333 7.26 -0.64 -13.82
C LEU A 333 8.51 0.23 -13.96
N PHE A 334 8.33 1.55 -14.01
CA PHE A 334 9.45 2.49 -14.10
C PHE A 334 10.32 2.46 -12.84
N ALA A 335 9.72 2.45 -11.65
CA ALA A 335 10.44 2.30 -10.39
C ALA A 335 11.20 0.97 -10.31
N GLY A 336 10.63 -0.12 -10.84
CA GLY A 336 11.31 -1.40 -11.01
C GLY A 336 12.60 -1.26 -11.82
N LEU A 337 12.58 -0.56 -12.97
CA LEU A 337 13.78 -0.32 -13.77
C LEU A 337 14.87 0.44 -12.99
N VAL A 338 14.48 1.47 -12.22
CA VAL A 338 15.40 2.23 -11.36
C VAL A 338 16.05 1.29 -10.34
N ILE A 339 15.25 0.58 -9.55
CA ILE A 339 15.74 -0.29 -8.48
C ILE A 339 16.60 -1.44 -9.00
N PHE A 340 16.22 -2.08 -10.10
CA PHE A 340 16.99 -3.20 -10.64
C PHE A 340 18.28 -2.75 -11.33
N SER A 341 18.34 -1.56 -11.94
CA SER A 341 19.62 -1.02 -12.43
C SER A 341 20.64 -0.84 -11.29
N VAL A 342 20.16 -0.42 -10.13
CA VAL A 342 20.92 -0.23 -8.90
C VAL A 342 21.35 -1.58 -8.28
N LEU A 343 20.43 -2.55 -8.21
CA LEU A 343 20.73 -3.88 -7.70
C LEU A 343 21.76 -4.62 -8.56
N GLY A 344 21.71 -4.44 -9.89
CA GLY A 344 22.72 -4.97 -10.81
C GLY A 344 24.12 -4.47 -10.49
N HIS A 345 24.25 -3.17 -10.22
CA HIS A 345 25.52 -2.59 -9.81
C HIS A 345 26.02 -3.16 -8.46
N MET A 346 25.14 -3.31 -7.46
CA MET A 346 25.50 -3.92 -6.17
C MET A 346 25.95 -5.38 -6.31
N ALA A 347 25.24 -6.16 -7.13
CA ALA A 347 25.59 -7.55 -7.43
C ALA A 347 27.01 -7.63 -8.03
N HIS A 348 27.29 -6.75 -9.00
CA HIS A 348 28.59 -6.64 -9.64
C HIS A 348 29.72 -6.30 -8.66
N LEU A 349 29.53 -5.31 -7.77
CA LEU A 349 30.54 -4.93 -6.77
C LEU A 349 30.81 -6.04 -5.74
N GLN A 350 29.79 -6.78 -5.34
CA GLN A 350 29.92 -7.85 -4.34
C GLN A 350 30.34 -9.19 -4.94
N GLY A 351 30.40 -9.29 -6.27
CA GLY A 351 30.64 -10.55 -6.97
C GLY A 351 29.56 -11.60 -6.67
N LYS A 352 28.32 -11.16 -6.44
CA LYS A 352 27.16 -12.00 -6.09
C LYS A 352 26.12 -11.94 -7.20
N ASP A 353 25.22 -12.93 -7.24
CA ASP A 353 24.07 -12.88 -8.15
C ASP A 353 23.08 -11.79 -7.71
N VAL A 354 22.37 -11.19 -8.67
CA VAL A 354 21.36 -10.16 -8.40
C VAL A 354 20.29 -10.68 -7.43
N SER A 355 19.95 -11.97 -7.48
CA SER A 355 19.00 -12.58 -6.57
C SER A 355 19.43 -12.56 -5.09
N GLU A 356 20.73 -12.54 -4.79
CA GLU A 356 21.24 -12.52 -3.41
C GLU A 356 21.25 -11.11 -2.79
N VAL A 357 21.32 -10.08 -3.64
CA VAL A 357 21.26 -8.67 -3.22
C VAL A 357 19.85 -8.09 -3.34
N ALA A 358 18.99 -8.70 -4.16
CA ALA A 358 17.58 -8.37 -4.30
C ALA A 358 16.78 -8.85 -3.08
N ARG A 359 16.92 -8.10 -1.98
CA ARG A 359 16.11 -8.32 -0.79
C ARG A 359 14.74 -7.70 -0.93
N SER A 360 13.81 -8.29 -0.21
CA SER A 360 12.40 -7.98 -0.28
C SER A 360 11.93 -7.29 1.01
N GLY A 361 10.94 -6.40 0.90
CA GLY A 361 10.41 -5.60 2.01
C GLY A 361 11.01 -4.18 2.14
N PRO A 362 10.65 -3.44 3.21
CA PRO A 362 11.05 -2.05 3.43
C PRO A 362 12.56 -1.84 3.42
N GLY A 363 13.30 -2.88 3.84
CA GLY A 363 14.75 -2.92 3.80
C GLY A 363 15.31 -2.57 2.43
N LEU A 364 14.63 -2.84 1.31
CA LEU A 364 15.17 -2.48 0.01
C LEU A 364 15.28 -0.95 -0.17
N ALA A 365 14.28 -0.18 0.24
CA ALA A 365 14.34 1.28 0.15
C ALA A 365 15.40 1.87 1.10
N PHE A 366 15.59 1.27 2.29
CA PHE A 366 16.55 1.72 3.29
C PHE A 366 17.95 1.09 3.18
N LEU A 367 18.15 0.17 2.23
CA LEU A 367 19.44 -0.44 1.91
C LEU A 367 19.89 -0.05 0.50
N ALA A 368 19.11 -0.39 -0.53
CA ALA A 368 19.53 -0.22 -1.93
C ALA A 368 19.71 1.25 -2.31
N TYR A 369 18.83 2.12 -1.84
CA TYR A 369 18.91 3.54 -2.18
C TYR A 369 20.07 4.27 -1.48
N PRO A 370 20.24 4.17 -0.14
CA PRO A 370 21.41 4.74 0.53
C PRO A 370 22.74 4.28 -0.07
N GLU A 371 22.83 3.03 -0.50
CA GLU A 371 24.01 2.51 -1.20
C GLU A 371 24.31 3.30 -2.48
N MET A 372 23.29 3.59 -3.30
CA MET A 372 23.47 4.36 -4.53
C MET A 372 23.84 5.81 -4.29
N VAL A 373 23.21 6.43 -3.29
CA VAL A 373 23.42 7.85 -3.06
C VAL A 373 24.85 8.17 -2.66
N VAL A 374 25.48 7.28 -1.90
CA VAL A 374 26.89 7.45 -1.51
C VAL A 374 27.83 7.51 -2.74
N GLN A 375 27.40 6.93 -3.87
CA GLN A 375 28.13 6.96 -5.15
C GLN A 375 27.84 8.20 -6.01
N LEU A 376 26.92 9.06 -5.59
CA LEU A 376 26.63 10.31 -6.27
C LEU A 376 27.54 11.43 -5.73
N PRO A 377 28.00 12.36 -6.61
CA PRO A 377 28.65 13.57 -6.13
C PRO A 377 27.65 14.37 -5.28
N PHE A 378 28.14 14.96 -4.17
CA PHE A 378 27.29 15.65 -3.19
C PHE A 378 26.19 14.75 -2.60
N ALA A 379 26.53 13.49 -2.27
CA ALA A 379 25.63 12.48 -1.72
C ALA A 379 24.61 12.98 -0.67
N PRO A 380 24.96 13.85 0.31
CA PRO A 380 23.98 14.37 1.26
C PRO A 380 22.78 15.09 0.63
N VAL A 381 22.98 15.84 -0.47
CA VAL A 381 21.89 16.55 -1.17
C VAL A 381 20.90 15.55 -1.76
N TRP A 382 21.41 14.50 -2.40
CA TRP A 382 20.60 13.46 -3.00
C TRP A 382 19.84 12.65 -1.96
N ALA A 383 20.49 12.32 -0.83
CA ALA A 383 19.87 11.64 0.29
C ALA A 383 18.68 12.45 0.83
N VAL A 384 18.89 13.75 1.09
CA VAL A 384 17.82 14.66 1.55
C VAL A 384 16.65 14.69 0.55
N LEU A 385 16.93 14.85 -0.74
CA LEU A 385 15.87 14.92 -1.76
C LEU A 385 15.04 13.63 -1.83
N PHE A 386 15.66 12.47 -1.71
CA PHE A 386 14.94 11.20 -1.78
C PHE A 386 14.20 10.86 -0.49
N PHE A 387 14.79 11.07 0.68
CA PHE A 387 14.03 10.82 1.91
C PHE A 387 12.89 11.83 2.06
N LEU A 388 13.06 13.06 1.57
CA LEU A 388 11.95 14.01 1.42
C LEU A 388 10.89 13.49 0.45
N MET A 389 11.30 12.91 -0.68
CA MET A 389 10.40 12.27 -1.65
C MET A 389 9.59 11.16 -0.98
N LEU A 390 10.24 10.23 -0.28
CA LEU A 390 9.58 9.12 0.43
C LEU A 390 8.63 9.62 1.54
N ILE A 391 8.99 10.67 2.28
CA ILE A 391 8.09 11.27 3.30
C ILE A 391 6.83 11.80 2.64
N VAL A 392 6.99 12.53 1.54
CA VAL A 392 5.86 13.08 0.77
C VAL A 392 4.95 11.95 0.29
N LEU A 393 5.51 10.89 -0.30
CA LEU A 393 4.76 9.72 -0.76
C LEU A 393 4.02 9.02 0.38
N GLY A 394 4.71 8.77 1.49
CA GLY A 394 4.15 8.06 2.64
C GLY A 394 3.06 8.88 3.34
N ILE A 395 3.27 10.18 3.55
CA ILE A 395 2.28 11.05 4.21
C ILE A 395 1.01 11.13 3.37
N ASP A 396 1.13 11.26 2.05
CA ASP A 396 -0.03 11.30 1.17
C ASP A 396 -0.83 10.00 1.32
N SER A 397 -0.19 8.82 1.19
CA SER A 397 -0.84 7.51 1.34
C SER A 397 -1.52 7.35 2.70
N GLN A 398 -0.79 7.62 3.79
CA GLN A 398 -1.31 7.48 5.15
C GLN A 398 -2.45 8.46 5.44
N PHE A 399 -2.40 9.66 4.88
CA PHE A 399 -3.49 10.63 5.01
C PHE A 399 -4.80 10.08 4.43
N CYS A 400 -4.78 9.53 3.21
CA CYS A 400 -6.01 9.01 2.60
C CYS A 400 -6.58 7.80 3.35
N THR A 401 -5.73 6.90 3.83
CA THR A 401 -6.20 5.72 4.54
C THR A 401 -6.78 6.08 5.91
N VAL A 402 -6.17 6.99 6.65
CA VAL A 402 -6.73 7.49 7.92
C VAL A 402 -8.02 8.28 7.67
N GLU A 403 -8.07 9.10 6.63
CA GLU A 403 -9.29 9.85 6.25
C GLU A 403 -10.43 8.90 5.83
N ALA A 404 -10.13 7.81 5.12
CA ALA A 404 -11.11 6.78 4.75
C ALA A 404 -11.67 6.07 5.99
N LEU A 405 -10.81 5.70 6.95
CA LEU A 405 -11.22 5.12 8.23
C LEU A 405 -12.12 6.06 9.02
N VAL A 406 -11.68 7.32 9.20
CA VAL A 406 -12.45 8.34 9.93
C VAL A 406 -13.78 8.60 9.24
N THR A 407 -13.79 8.76 7.91
CA THR A 407 -15.01 9.04 7.15
C THR A 407 -15.99 7.88 7.22
N GLY A 408 -15.51 6.63 7.07
CA GLY A 408 -16.34 5.43 7.17
C GLY A 408 -17.05 5.31 8.52
N LEU A 409 -16.35 5.57 9.63
CA LEU A 409 -16.91 5.49 10.97
C LEU A 409 -17.79 6.71 11.31
N VAL A 410 -17.37 7.92 10.92
CA VAL A 410 -18.13 9.15 11.19
C VAL A 410 -19.44 9.19 10.41
N ASP A 411 -19.48 8.67 9.18
CA ASP A 411 -20.71 8.62 8.39
C ASP A 411 -21.69 7.56 8.89
N GLU A 412 -21.18 6.43 9.41
CA GLU A 412 -22.02 5.40 10.02
C GLU A 412 -22.65 5.90 11.32
N PHE A 413 -21.84 6.45 12.23
CA PHE A 413 -22.30 6.98 13.51
C PHE A 413 -22.48 8.50 13.47
N ALA A 414 -23.12 9.00 12.41
CA ALA A 414 -23.21 10.43 12.11
C ALA A 414 -23.88 11.28 13.20
N SER A 415 -24.83 10.73 13.96
CA SER A 415 -25.48 11.43 15.07
C SER A 415 -24.52 11.72 16.22
N THR A 416 -23.60 10.80 16.49
CA THR A 416 -22.70 10.84 17.65
C THR A 416 -21.34 11.44 17.31
N LEU A 417 -20.74 11.05 16.18
CA LEU A 417 -19.34 11.37 15.86
C LEU A 417 -19.16 12.64 15.04
N ARG A 418 -20.14 13.01 14.19
CA ARG A 418 -20.00 14.16 13.28
C ARG A 418 -19.76 15.50 14.01
N PRO A 419 -20.43 15.82 15.14
CA PRO A 419 -20.14 17.05 15.90
C PRO A 419 -18.71 17.08 16.44
N TYR A 420 -18.19 15.91 16.81
CA TYR A 420 -16.88 15.74 17.45
C TYR A 420 -15.81 15.21 16.49
N ARG A 421 -16.01 15.34 15.17
CA ARG A 421 -15.13 14.73 14.15
C ARG A 421 -13.64 14.98 14.43
N ARG A 422 -13.26 16.21 14.78
CA ARG A 422 -11.87 16.58 15.08
C ARG A 422 -11.30 15.85 16.29
N LEU A 423 -12.08 15.76 17.36
CA LEU A 423 -11.69 15.04 18.58
C LEU A 423 -11.61 13.54 18.30
N PHE A 424 -12.57 13.00 17.56
CA PHE A 424 -12.56 11.60 17.14
C PHE A 424 -11.32 11.26 16.29
N THR A 425 -10.98 12.10 15.30
CA THR A 425 -9.74 11.93 14.52
C THR A 425 -8.49 11.94 15.40
N LEU A 426 -8.42 12.85 16.39
CA LEU A 426 -7.30 12.89 17.33
C LEU A 426 -7.23 11.58 18.13
N SER A 427 -8.36 11.09 18.64
CA SER A 427 -8.41 9.81 19.36
C SER A 427 -7.95 8.64 18.49
N VAL A 428 -8.37 8.58 17.21
CA VAL A 428 -7.93 7.53 16.27
C VAL A 428 -6.41 7.58 16.07
N VAL A 429 -5.84 8.78 15.86
CA VAL A 429 -4.38 8.95 15.70
C VAL A 429 -3.62 8.55 16.96
N VAL A 430 -4.10 8.94 18.15
CA VAL A 430 -3.46 8.58 19.42
C VAL A 430 -3.51 7.07 19.66
N ILE A 431 -4.65 6.42 19.40
CA ILE A 431 -4.78 4.96 19.54
C ILE A 431 -3.84 4.25 18.56
N GLN A 432 -3.80 4.68 17.31
CA GLN A 432 -2.91 4.12 16.29
C GLN A 432 -1.43 4.30 16.63
N PHE A 433 -1.04 5.45 17.19
CA PHE A 433 0.31 5.69 17.70
C PHE A 433 0.68 4.70 18.81
N LEU A 434 -0.19 4.51 19.80
CA LEU A 434 0.05 3.58 20.91
C LEU A 434 0.18 2.13 20.41
N LEU A 435 -0.66 1.73 19.45
CA LEU A 435 -0.59 0.41 18.81
C LEU A 435 0.64 0.25 17.92
N GLY A 436 1.25 1.35 17.46
CA GLY A 436 2.49 1.35 16.68
C GLY A 436 3.77 1.17 17.50
N LEU A 437 3.73 1.41 18.82
CA LEU A 437 4.91 1.33 19.69
C LEU A 437 5.62 -0.04 19.68
N PRO A 438 4.92 -1.19 19.67
CA PRO A 438 5.58 -2.50 19.55
C PRO A 438 6.41 -2.66 18.27
N LEU A 439 6.03 -2.00 17.17
CA LEU A 439 6.73 -2.11 15.89
C LEU A 439 8.03 -1.31 15.84
N VAL A 440 8.27 -0.40 16.78
CA VAL A 440 9.52 0.37 16.93
C VAL A 440 10.40 -0.13 18.09
N THR A 441 10.15 -1.36 18.55
CA THR A 441 11.08 -2.09 19.41
C THR A 441 12.19 -2.74 18.59
N GLN A 442 13.23 -3.26 19.25
CA GLN A 442 14.33 -3.98 18.58
C GLN A 442 13.84 -5.19 17.77
N GLY A 443 12.87 -5.95 18.28
CA GLY A 443 12.20 -7.04 17.55
C GLY A 443 10.99 -6.57 16.72
N GLY A 444 10.74 -5.26 16.65
CA GLY A 444 9.55 -4.67 16.03
C GLY A 444 9.44 -4.94 14.53
N MET A 445 10.57 -5.13 13.84
CA MET A 445 10.60 -5.48 12.42
C MET A 445 9.96 -6.84 12.12
N TYR A 446 10.05 -7.81 13.06
CA TYR A 446 9.36 -9.10 12.91
C TYR A 446 7.84 -8.96 13.02
N ILE A 447 7.38 -8.09 13.95
CA ILE A 447 5.95 -7.78 14.10
C ILE A 447 5.44 -7.03 12.86
N PHE A 448 6.21 -6.04 12.38
CA PHE A 448 5.92 -5.30 11.15
C PHE A 448 5.69 -6.26 9.99
N GLN A 449 6.60 -7.22 9.80
CA GLN A 449 6.55 -8.19 8.70
C GLN A 449 5.33 -9.12 8.79
N LEU A 450 4.95 -9.56 10.00
CA LEU A 450 3.71 -10.32 10.21
C LEU A 450 2.46 -9.48 9.88
N MET A 451 2.46 -8.20 10.28
CA MET A 451 1.35 -7.30 9.97
C MET A 451 1.21 -7.07 8.47
N ASP A 452 2.30 -6.76 7.78
CA ASP A 452 2.27 -6.53 6.32
C ASP A 452 1.79 -7.78 5.55
N PHE A 453 2.22 -8.97 5.98
CA PHE A 453 1.83 -10.21 5.34
C PHE A 453 0.36 -10.59 5.56
N PHE A 454 -0.15 -10.51 6.81
CA PHE A 454 -1.47 -11.05 7.16
C PHE A 454 -2.60 -10.02 7.27
N SER A 455 -2.31 -8.78 7.68
CA SER A 455 -3.35 -7.87 8.17
C SER A 455 -4.18 -7.21 7.06
N ALA A 456 -3.51 -6.76 5.98
CA ALA A 456 -4.12 -6.00 4.89
C ALA A 456 -3.75 -6.53 3.50
N SER A 457 -3.22 -7.75 3.45
CA SER A 457 -2.78 -8.44 2.24
C SER A 457 -3.27 -9.90 2.23
N GLY A 458 -3.01 -10.59 1.13
CA GLY A 458 -3.30 -12.00 0.96
C GLY A 458 -4.77 -12.35 1.22
N VAL A 459 -5.00 -13.31 2.11
CA VAL A 459 -6.33 -13.85 2.41
C VAL A 459 -7.35 -12.82 2.90
N SER A 460 -6.91 -11.84 3.70
CA SER A 460 -7.78 -10.80 4.28
C SER A 460 -8.36 -9.93 3.16
N LEU A 461 -7.48 -9.39 2.31
CA LEU A 461 -7.85 -8.55 1.19
C LEU A 461 -8.71 -9.31 0.18
N LEU A 462 -8.28 -10.51 -0.23
CA LEU A 462 -8.98 -11.33 -1.21
C LEU A 462 -10.39 -11.72 -0.74
N THR A 463 -10.56 -12.03 0.54
CA THR A 463 -11.87 -12.38 1.12
C THR A 463 -12.81 -11.17 1.13
N VAL A 464 -12.31 -10.00 1.55
CA VAL A 464 -13.10 -8.76 1.54
C VAL A 464 -13.54 -8.40 0.13
N VAL A 465 -12.62 -8.41 -0.83
CA VAL A 465 -12.89 -8.11 -2.25
C VAL A 465 -13.87 -9.13 -2.86
N PHE A 466 -13.77 -10.42 -2.49
CA PHE A 466 -14.73 -11.43 -2.93
C PHE A 466 -16.17 -11.09 -2.50
N PHE A 467 -16.37 -10.80 -1.20
CA PHE A 467 -17.70 -10.44 -0.70
C PHE A 467 -18.17 -9.06 -1.20
N GLU A 468 -17.25 -8.17 -1.54
CA GLU A 468 -17.53 -6.92 -2.24
C GLU A 468 -18.15 -7.16 -3.62
N ILE A 469 -17.51 -7.98 -4.44
CA ILE A 469 -18.02 -8.34 -5.77
C ILE A 469 -19.38 -9.01 -5.66
N VAL A 470 -19.53 -9.98 -4.75
CA VAL A 470 -20.80 -10.67 -4.54
C VAL A 470 -21.88 -9.69 -4.08
N GLY A 471 -21.56 -8.82 -3.14
CA GLY A 471 -22.47 -7.79 -2.64
C GLY A 471 -22.95 -6.84 -3.75
N PHE A 472 -22.02 -6.21 -4.46
CA PHE A 472 -22.38 -5.16 -5.43
C PHE A 472 -22.77 -5.70 -6.80
N ALA A 473 -22.00 -6.60 -7.39
CA ALA A 473 -22.26 -7.06 -8.76
C ALA A 473 -23.38 -8.11 -8.83
N TRP A 474 -23.51 -8.98 -7.83
CA TRP A 474 -24.47 -10.09 -7.86
C TRP A 474 -25.75 -9.78 -7.09
N ILE A 475 -25.65 -9.35 -5.82
CA ILE A 475 -26.83 -9.11 -4.97
C ILE A 475 -27.50 -7.77 -5.31
N TYR A 476 -26.75 -6.67 -5.26
CA TYR A 476 -27.29 -5.36 -5.65
C TYR A 476 -27.62 -5.34 -7.15
N GLY A 477 -26.72 -5.90 -7.97
CA GLY A 477 -26.91 -6.21 -9.37
C GLY A 477 -26.14 -5.30 -10.32
N ALA A 478 -25.25 -5.87 -11.13
CA ALA A 478 -24.41 -5.15 -12.08
C ALA A 478 -25.21 -4.29 -13.09
N LYS A 479 -26.44 -4.70 -13.45
CA LYS A 479 -27.33 -3.90 -14.31
C LYS A 479 -27.73 -2.57 -13.65
N ARG A 480 -27.95 -2.57 -12.33
CA ARG A 480 -28.24 -1.34 -11.58
C ARG A 480 -27.01 -0.45 -11.50
N ILE A 481 -25.83 -1.01 -11.28
CA ILE A 481 -24.56 -0.26 -11.34
C ILE A 481 -24.40 0.42 -12.70
N TYR A 482 -24.64 -0.29 -13.81
CA TYR A 482 -24.61 0.30 -15.16
C TYR A 482 -25.59 1.47 -15.33
N ALA A 483 -26.80 1.32 -14.81
CA ALA A 483 -27.81 2.38 -14.85
C ALA A 483 -27.36 3.60 -14.02
N ASN A 484 -26.82 3.39 -12.82
CA ASN A 484 -26.28 4.45 -11.97
C ASN A 484 -25.11 5.18 -12.64
N ILE A 485 -24.22 4.44 -13.30
CA ILE A 485 -23.10 5.07 -14.02
C ILE A 485 -23.62 5.90 -15.19
N LYS A 486 -24.54 5.36 -16.00
CA LYS A 486 -25.18 6.10 -17.09
C LYS A 486 -25.87 7.38 -16.60
N ASP A 487 -26.53 7.32 -15.45
CA ASP A 487 -27.19 8.47 -14.82
C ASP A 487 -26.19 9.55 -14.38
N MET A 488 -25.02 9.16 -13.86
CA MET A 488 -23.98 10.09 -13.45
C MET A 488 -23.23 10.73 -14.62
N ILE A 489 -22.70 9.93 -15.57
CA ILE A 489 -21.76 10.44 -16.60
C ILE A 489 -22.41 10.59 -17.99
N GLY A 490 -23.67 10.22 -18.15
CA GLY A 490 -24.45 10.37 -19.39
C GLY A 490 -24.22 9.28 -20.45
N PHE A 491 -23.23 8.40 -20.28
CA PHE A 491 -22.95 7.28 -21.19
C PHE A 491 -22.82 5.95 -20.45
N THR A 492 -23.13 4.85 -21.14
CA THR A 492 -22.98 3.51 -20.59
C THR A 492 -21.53 3.03 -20.68
N PRO A 493 -20.96 2.45 -19.61
CA PRO A 493 -19.64 1.82 -19.67
C PRO A 493 -19.57 0.71 -20.73
N ASN A 494 -18.37 0.39 -21.20
CA ASN A 494 -18.15 -0.73 -22.12
C ASN A 494 -18.63 -2.05 -21.49
N LYS A 495 -19.32 -2.92 -22.24
CA LYS A 495 -19.81 -4.25 -21.78
C LYS A 495 -18.72 -5.13 -21.16
N TYR A 496 -17.46 -4.85 -21.48
CA TYR A 496 -16.30 -5.43 -20.83
C TYR A 496 -16.34 -5.36 -19.28
N PHE A 497 -16.74 -4.22 -18.69
CA PHE A 497 -16.82 -4.08 -17.23
C PHE A 497 -17.89 -5.00 -16.63
N PHE A 498 -19.04 -5.12 -17.30
CA PHE A 498 -20.10 -6.04 -16.92
C PHE A 498 -19.63 -7.49 -16.88
N PHE A 499 -18.89 -7.93 -17.90
CA PHE A 499 -18.29 -9.26 -17.94
C PHE A 499 -17.28 -9.46 -16.81
N CYS A 500 -16.43 -8.46 -16.54
CA CYS A 500 -15.44 -8.55 -15.48
C CYS A 500 -16.08 -8.67 -14.10
N TRP A 501 -17.08 -7.83 -13.79
CA TRP A 501 -17.74 -7.85 -12.48
C TRP A 501 -18.53 -9.12 -12.20
N LEU A 502 -19.18 -9.69 -13.22
CA LEU A 502 -19.99 -10.90 -13.04
C LEU A 502 -19.19 -12.19 -13.15
N PHE A 503 -18.14 -12.23 -13.96
CA PHE A 503 -17.44 -13.48 -14.27
C PHE A 503 -15.95 -13.39 -14.00
N ALA A 504 -15.21 -12.50 -14.68
CA ALA A 504 -13.74 -12.55 -14.66
C ALA A 504 -13.16 -12.29 -13.27
N ALA A 505 -13.54 -11.19 -12.63
CA ALA A 505 -13.03 -10.81 -11.31
C ALA A 505 -13.38 -11.84 -10.23
N PRO A 506 -14.65 -12.28 -10.04
CA PRO A 506 -14.93 -13.30 -9.04
C PRO A 506 -14.22 -14.64 -9.32
N CYS A 507 -14.08 -15.07 -10.57
CA CYS A 507 -13.31 -16.28 -10.90
C CYS A 507 -11.82 -16.15 -10.54
N VAL A 508 -11.19 -15.02 -10.86
CA VAL A 508 -9.78 -14.77 -10.54
C VAL A 508 -9.56 -14.71 -9.03
N ILE A 509 -10.42 -13.99 -8.29
CA ILE A 509 -10.33 -13.87 -6.83
C ILE A 509 -10.55 -15.22 -6.14
N VAL A 510 -11.55 -16.00 -6.57
CA VAL A 510 -11.79 -17.35 -6.03
C VAL A 510 -10.61 -18.27 -6.35
N GLY A 511 -10.08 -18.21 -7.58
CA GLY A 511 -8.87 -18.96 -7.95
C GLY A 511 -7.69 -18.63 -7.04
N MET A 512 -7.43 -17.34 -6.81
CA MET A 512 -6.37 -16.89 -5.90
C MET A 512 -6.59 -17.36 -4.46
N LEU A 513 -7.81 -17.28 -3.93
CA LEU A 513 -8.14 -17.77 -2.59
C LEU A 513 -7.92 -19.29 -2.46
N VAL A 514 -8.37 -20.07 -3.46
CA VAL A 514 -8.20 -21.53 -3.47
C VAL A 514 -6.72 -21.88 -3.51
N PHE A 515 -5.93 -21.25 -4.38
CA PHE A 515 -4.50 -21.52 -4.46
C PHE A 515 -3.73 -21.04 -3.23
N TYR A 516 -4.13 -19.94 -2.61
CA TYR A 516 -3.54 -19.44 -1.36
C TYR A 516 -3.70 -20.47 -0.22
N ILE A 517 -4.87 -21.10 -0.13
CA ILE A 517 -5.14 -22.15 0.86
C ILE A 517 -4.45 -23.47 0.49
N ALA A 518 -4.42 -23.82 -0.81
CA ALA A 518 -3.86 -25.08 -1.28
C ALA A 518 -2.32 -25.12 -1.27
N VAL A 519 -1.67 -23.96 -1.40
CA VAL A 519 -0.20 -23.82 -1.46
C VAL A 519 0.23 -22.77 -0.42
N PRO A 520 0.14 -23.08 0.89
CA PRO A 520 0.53 -22.14 1.93
C PRO A 520 2.03 -21.86 1.88
N GLU A 521 2.38 -20.59 1.97
CA GLU A 521 3.77 -20.13 2.06
C GLU A 521 4.13 -19.84 3.53
N PRO A 522 5.26 -20.37 4.04
CA PRO A 522 5.73 -20.03 5.37
C PRO A 522 6.19 -18.57 5.39
N VAL A 523 5.86 -17.85 6.48
CA VAL A 523 6.34 -16.49 6.66
C VAL A 523 7.80 -16.53 7.12
N MET A 524 8.65 -15.69 6.53
CA MET A 524 10.08 -15.60 6.85
C MET A 524 10.53 -14.15 6.86
N TYR A 525 11.64 -13.87 7.54
CA TYR A 525 12.32 -12.57 7.48
C TYR A 525 13.77 -12.74 6.99
N SER A 526 14.14 -11.95 5.96
CA SER A 526 15.48 -11.90 5.35
C SER A 526 16.08 -13.28 5.02
N ASP A 527 15.25 -14.23 4.56
CA ASP A 527 15.65 -15.57 4.08
C ASP A 527 16.36 -16.49 5.11
N HIS A 528 16.47 -16.06 6.37
CA HIS A 528 17.18 -16.80 7.42
C HIS A 528 16.33 -17.04 8.67
N TYR A 529 15.37 -16.16 8.96
CA TYR A 529 14.52 -16.29 10.13
C TYR A 529 13.17 -16.90 9.75
N VAL A 530 12.89 -18.09 10.29
CA VAL A 530 11.59 -18.79 10.17
C VAL A 530 10.73 -18.41 11.36
N TYR A 531 9.49 -17.97 11.11
CA TYR A 531 8.59 -17.66 12.20
C TYR A 531 8.17 -18.93 12.95
N PRO A 532 8.09 -18.88 14.28
CA PRO A 532 7.54 -19.99 15.06
C PRO A 532 6.03 -20.12 14.79
N TRP A 533 5.49 -21.33 15.00
CA TRP A 533 4.06 -21.64 14.78
C TRP A 533 3.10 -20.68 15.49
N TRP A 534 3.46 -20.22 16.70
CA TRP A 534 2.64 -19.27 17.46
C TRP A 534 2.69 -17.87 16.85
N GLY A 535 3.79 -17.48 16.20
CA GLY A 535 3.91 -16.22 15.46
C GLY A 535 3.02 -16.22 14.22
N GLU A 536 2.97 -17.34 13.49
CA GLU A 536 2.01 -17.53 12.40
C GLU A 536 0.56 -17.47 12.90
N MET A 537 0.25 -18.05 14.07
CA MET A 537 -1.09 -17.94 14.66
C MET A 537 -1.47 -16.51 15.02
N ILE A 538 -0.54 -15.67 15.47
CA ILE A 538 -0.78 -14.23 15.66
C ILE A 538 -1.12 -13.59 14.31
N GLY A 539 -0.37 -13.92 13.25
CA GLY A 539 -0.66 -13.53 11.88
C GLY A 539 -2.08 -13.85 11.44
N TRP A 540 -2.47 -15.13 11.55
CA TRP A 540 -3.83 -15.58 11.27
C TRP A 540 -4.89 -14.90 12.14
N GLY A 541 -4.57 -14.62 13.41
CA GLY A 541 -5.43 -13.84 14.30
C GLY A 541 -5.71 -12.43 13.76
N MET A 542 -4.68 -11.75 13.23
CA MET A 542 -4.82 -10.44 12.59
C MET A 542 -5.66 -10.50 11.32
N ALA A 543 -5.46 -11.55 10.50
CA ALA A 543 -6.28 -11.76 9.31
C ALA A 543 -7.77 -11.96 9.68
N LEU A 544 -8.04 -12.84 10.65
CA LEU A 544 -9.38 -13.14 11.14
C LEU A 544 -10.05 -11.93 11.80
N ALA A 545 -9.30 -11.03 12.44
CA ALA A 545 -9.84 -9.82 13.05
C ALA A 545 -10.63 -8.96 12.06
N SER A 546 -10.24 -8.96 10.78
CA SER A 546 -10.99 -8.28 9.71
C SER A 546 -12.10 -9.16 9.14
N ILE A 547 -11.79 -10.41 8.77
CA ILE A 547 -12.71 -11.32 8.07
C ILE A 547 -13.95 -11.65 8.91
N ILE A 548 -13.80 -11.78 10.23
CA ILE A 548 -14.88 -12.20 11.14
C ILE A 548 -16.08 -11.24 11.14
N TRP A 549 -15.90 -9.98 10.77
CA TRP A 549 -16.98 -8.99 10.66
C TRP A 549 -18.04 -9.38 9.64
N ILE A 550 -17.66 -10.07 8.56
CA ILE A 550 -18.56 -10.44 7.47
C ILE A 550 -19.66 -11.40 7.98
N PRO A 551 -19.34 -12.59 8.53
CA PRO A 551 -20.34 -13.50 9.05
C PRO A 551 -21.00 -12.98 10.33
N THR A 552 -20.25 -12.36 11.25
CA THR A 552 -20.83 -11.93 12.53
C THR A 552 -21.87 -10.83 12.36
N TYR A 553 -21.62 -9.85 11.47
CA TYR A 553 -22.60 -8.82 11.18
C TYR A 553 -23.84 -9.39 10.46
N ALA A 554 -23.66 -10.34 9.55
CA ALA A 554 -24.79 -10.99 8.89
C ALA A 554 -25.68 -11.73 9.90
N ILE A 555 -25.09 -12.46 10.85
CA ILE A 555 -25.80 -13.14 11.95
C ILE A 555 -26.50 -12.11 12.85
N TYR A 556 -25.80 -11.05 13.25
CA TYR A 556 -26.36 -9.95 14.05
C TYR A 556 -27.57 -9.30 13.35
N TYR A 557 -27.46 -9.02 12.06
CA TYR A 557 -28.56 -8.44 11.27
C TYR A 557 -29.77 -9.38 11.23
N LEU A 558 -29.54 -10.68 11.00
CA LEU A 558 -30.61 -11.68 10.97
C LEU A 558 -31.25 -11.88 12.35
N TRP A 559 -30.50 -11.78 13.44
CA TRP A 559 -31.04 -11.90 14.80
C TRP A 559 -31.95 -10.71 15.12
N ASN A 560 -31.50 -9.49 14.83
CA ASN A 560 -32.16 -8.26 15.27
C ASN A 560 -33.29 -7.79 14.33
N SER A 561 -33.34 -8.31 13.09
CA SER A 561 -34.40 -7.95 12.14
C SER A 561 -35.74 -8.60 12.50
N SER A 562 -36.84 -7.85 12.39
CA SER A 562 -38.19 -8.37 12.61
C SER A 562 -38.75 -9.09 11.37
N GLY A 563 -39.52 -10.16 11.61
CA GLY A 563 -40.20 -10.95 10.58
C GLY A 563 -39.73 -12.41 10.52
N THR A 564 -40.19 -13.15 9.52
CA THR A 564 -39.73 -14.53 9.23
C THR A 564 -38.32 -14.52 8.62
N LEU A 565 -37.60 -15.66 8.64
CA LEU A 565 -36.24 -15.74 8.11
C LEU A 565 -36.14 -15.22 6.65
N LEU A 566 -37.10 -15.61 5.80
CA LEU A 566 -37.14 -15.19 4.40
C LEU A 566 -37.38 -13.69 4.26
N GLU A 567 -38.26 -13.09 5.08
CA GLU A 567 -38.48 -11.65 5.10
C GLU A 567 -37.24 -10.89 5.56
N ARG A 568 -36.53 -11.40 6.58
CA ARG A 568 -35.28 -10.80 7.08
C ARG A 568 -34.20 -10.81 5.99
N ILE A 569 -34.02 -11.94 5.30
CA ILE A 569 -33.09 -12.05 4.17
C ILE A 569 -33.50 -11.08 3.05
N LYS A 570 -34.77 -11.06 2.66
CA LYS A 570 -35.28 -10.15 1.61
C LYS A 570 -35.04 -8.68 1.96
N LYS A 571 -35.29 -8.28 3.20
CA LYS A 571 -34.97 -6.92 3.70
C LYS A 571 -33.45 -6.66 3.66
N GLY A 572 -32.64 -7.64 4.01
CA GLY A 572 -31.18 -7.54 4.04
C GLY A 572 -30.49 -7.44 2.68
N VAL A 573 -31.15 -7.89 1.61
CA VAL A 573 -30.66 -7.75 0.21
C VAL A 573 -31.35 -6.64 -0.56
N THR A 574 -32.29 -5.93 0.06
CA THR A 574 -32.99 -4.81 -0.57
C THR A 574 -32.27 -3.50 -0.23
N PRO A 575 -31.95 -2.65 -1.23
CA PRO A 575 -31.27 -1.39 -0.99
C PRO A 575 -32.11 -0.44 -0.12
N GLN A 576 -31.49 0.12 0.92
CA GLN A 576 -32.08 1.11 1.83
C GLN A 576 -31.50 2.50 1.56
N VAL A 577 -31.51 2.93 0.29
CA VAL A 577 -30.86 4.18 -0.11
C VAL A 577 -31.85 5.14 -0.75
N VAL A 578 -31.74 6.42 -0.41
CA VAL A 578 -32.41 7.50 -1.13
C VAL A 578 -31.46 7.95 -2.24
N PRO A 579 -31.84 7.82 -3.54
CA PRO A 579 -30.99 8.25 -4.64
C PRO A 579 -30.62 9.72 -4.52
N ARG A 580 -29.36 10.07 -4.82
CA ARG A 580 -28.92 11.45 -4.96
C ARG A 580 -29.61 12.04 -6.18
N LYS A 581 -30.67 12.84 -6.00
CA LYS A 581 -31.30 13.57 -7.10
C LYS A 581 -30.34 14.61 -7.66
N VAL A 582 -30.37 14.80 -8.98
CA VAL A 582 -29.73 15.92 -9.68
C VAL A 582 -30.14 17.21 -8.95
N GLN A 583 -29.16 18.05 -8.61
CA GLN A 583 -29.47 19.40 -8.17
C GLN A 583 -29.96 20.17 -9.41
N GLU A 584 -31.27 20.20 -9.64
CA GLU A 584 -31.87 21.17 -10.57
C GLU A 584 -31.49 22.57 -10.08
N GLY A 585 -30.74 23.32 -10.91
CA GLY A 585 -30.38 24.71 -10.64
C GLY A 585 -28.88 25.05 -10.60
N SER A 586 -28.00 24.38 -11.34
CA SER A 586 -26.75 25.03 -11.78
C SER A 586 -26.89 25.46 -13.23
N PRO A 587 -26.71 26.76 -13.56
CA PRO A 587 -26.72 27.19 -14.96
C PRO A 587 -25.65 26.40 -15.72
N THR A 588 -26.04 25.91 -16.88
CA THR A 588 -25.13 25.34 -17.88
C THR A 588 -24.03 26.36 -18.17
N SER A 589 -22.81 25.84 -18.34
CA SER A 589 -21.58 26.62 -18.53
C SER A 589 -21.52 27.48 -19.81
N ASP A 590 -22.61 27.54 -20.58
CA ASP A 590 -22.71 28.34 -21.79
C ASP A 590 -23.46 29.67 -21.60
N GLU A 591 -24.18 29.86 -20.48
CA GLU A 591 -24.87 31.13 -20.17
C GLU A 591 -24.01 32.13 -19.38
N SER A 592 -22.85 31.70 -18.84
CA SER A 592 -21.92 32.61 -18.14
C SER A 592 -20.97 33.39 -19.06
N LEU A 593 -21.16 33.29 -20.38
CA LEU A 593 -20.33 33.97 -21.39
C LEU A 593 -21.01 35.18 -22.06
N ALA A 594 -22.24 35.52 -21.68
CA ALA A 594 -22.82 36.82 -22.04
C ALA A 594 -22.33 37.89 -21.04
N LEU A 595 -21.25 38.57 -21.41
CA LEU A 595 -20.81 39.81 -20.76
C LEU A 595 -21.95 40.84 -20.75
N GLU A 596 -22.40 41.25 -19.56
CA GLU A 596 -22.97 42.59 -19.38
C GLU A 596 -21.84 43.59 -19.07
N PRO A 597 -21.83 44.79 -19.70
CA PRO A 597 -20.73 45.74 -19.59
C PRO A 597 -20.71 46.42 -18.21
N PRO A 598 -19.53 46.83 -17.72
CA PRO A 598 -19.39 47.40 -16.38
C PRO A 598 -19.93 48.83 -16.38
N THR A 599 -21.04 49.07 -15.70
CA THR A 599 -21.46 50.45 -15.36
C THR A 599 -21.70 50.56 -13.86
N ASN A 600 -21.05 51.56 -13.25
CA ASN A 600 -21.24 52.10 -11.90
C ASN A 600 -20.41 51.54 -10.74
N ILE A 601 -19.08 51.79 -10.80
CA ILE A 601 -18.18 51.87 -9.63
C ILE A 601 -18.10 53.31 -9.05
N VAL A 602 -18.95 54.26 -9.48
CA VAL A 602 -18.82 55.70 -9.10
C VAL A 602 -19.83 56.19 -8.05
N ARG A 603 -20.63 55.33 -7.39
CA ARG A 603 -21.62 55.79 -6.38
C ARG A 603 -21.34 55.44 -4.91
N VAL A 604 -20.19 54.86 -4.56
CA VAL A 604 -19.89 54.47 -3.17
C VAL A 604 -18.76 55.31 -2.53
N LEU A 605 -18.25 56.35 -3.20
CA LEU A 605 -17.16 57.20 -2.67
C LEU A 605 -17.51 58.70 -2.51
N LEU A 606 -18.79 59.07 -2.48
CA LEU A 606 -19.22 60.47 -2.25
C LEU A 606 -20.34 60.62 -1.20
N GLN A 607 -20.29 59.83 -0.13
CA GLN A 607 -21.02 60.14 1.11
C GLN A 607 -20.17 59.76 2.32
N GLU A 608 -19.17 60.61 2.62
CA GLU A 608 -18.69 60.89 3.99
C GLU A 608 -17.59 61.97 3.94
N LYS A 609 -18.05 63.22 3.92
CA LYS A 609 -17.34 64.39 4.44
C LYS A 609 -18.39 65.34 5.03
N SER A 610 -18.73 65.10 6.29
CA SER A 610 -18.74 66.15 7.33
C SER A 610 -17.52 65.92 8.19
#